data_AF-A0A378MEA3-F1
#
_entry.id   AF-A0A378MEA3-F1
#
_cell.length_a   1.000
_cell.length_b   1.000
_cell.length_c   1.000
_cell.angle_alpha   90.00
_cell.angle_beta   90.00
_cell.angle_gamma   90.00
#
_symmetry.space_group_name_H-M   'P 1'
#
loop_
_entity.id
_entity.type
_entity.pdbx_description
1 polymer ?
#
loop_
_entity_poly.entity_id
_entity_poly.type
_entity_poly.pdbx_seq_one_letter_code
_entity_poly.pdbx_strand_id
1 'polypeptide(L)' 'MKRYIRQSFHELEGEVASGHDYIIIARNPAANMSFHEVKKSLTHVLKLARVLRKTVK' A
#
# COMPACT_ATOMS: atom_id res chain seq x y z
N MET A 1 -7.08 -6.11 -10.47
CA MET A 1 -6.63 -5.92 -9.07
C MET A 1 -5.11 -5.76 -8.92
N LYS A 2 -4.26 -6.75 -9.28
CA LYS A 2 -2.78 -6.65 -9.12
C LYS A 2 -2.13 -5.37 -9.69
N ARG A 3 -2.68 -4.82 -10.78
CA ARG A 3 -2.24 -3.53 -11.36
C ARG A 3 -2.41 -2.35 -10.39
N TYR A 4 -3.53 -2.29 -9.66
CA TYR A 4 -3.81 -1.20 -8.72
C TYR A 4 -2.86 -1.24 -7.53
N ILE A 5 -2.61 -2.43 -6.97
CA ILE A 5 -1.62 -2.58 -5.90
C ILE A 5 -0.25 -2.08 -6.37
N ARG A 6 0.24 -2.53 -7.53
CA ARG A 6 1.54 -2.09 -8.06
C ARG A 6 1.60 -0.59 -8.28
N GLN A 7 0.57 -0.01 -8.89
CA GLN A 7 0.49 1.44 -9.11
C GLN A 7 0.49 2.21 -7.78
N SER A 8 -0.34 1.80 -6.82
CA SER A 8 -0.38 2.44 -5.49
C SER A 8 0.94 2.28 -4.75
N PHE A 9 1.63 1.15 -4.90
CA PHE A 9 2.92 0.92 -4.25
C PHE A 9 4.04 1.74 -4.89
N HIS A 10 4.03 1.90 -6.21
CA HIS A 10 4.99 2.76 -6.92
C HIS A 10 4.85 4.23 -6.51
N GLU A 11 3.61 4.73 -6.34
CA GLU A 11 3.37 6.08 -5.82
C GLU A 11 3.85 6.25 -4.36
N LEU A 12 3.90 5.16 -3.59
CA LEU A 12 4.36 5.15 -2.20
C LEU A 12 5.83 4.75 -2.04
N GLU A 13 6.53 4.41 -3.12
CA GLU A 13 7.90 3.88 -3.09
C GLU A 13 8.89 4.81 -2.38
N GLY A 14 8.70 6.13 -2.52
CA GLY A 14 9.49 7.14 -1.81
C GLY A 14 9.22 7.23 -0.30
N GLU A 15 8.06 6.76 0.15
CA GLU A 15 7.62 6.81 1.55
C GLU A 15 7.81 5.46 2.27
N VAL A 16 7.72 4.36 1.52
CA VAL A 16 7.94 3.02 2.05
C VAL A 16 9.42 2.84 2.43
N ALA A 17 9.67 2.16 3.54
CA ALA A 17 11.01 1.84 4.01
C ALA A 17 11.69 0.86 3.04
N SER A 18 12.87 1.21 2.55
CA SER A 18 13.71 0.28 1.79
C SER A 18 14.34 -0.77 2.72
N GLY A 19 14.58 -1.98 2.20
CA GLY A 19 15.24 -3.05 2.95
C GLY A 19 14.31 -4.06 3.64
N HIS A 20 13.02 -4.04 3.31
CA HIS A 20 12.05 -5.04 3.76
C HIS A 20 11.41 -5.77 2.59
N ASP A 21 11.18 -7.08 2.77
CA ASP A 21 10.39 -7.88 1.83
C ASP A 21 8.90 -7.73 2.14
N TYR A 22 8.12 -7.33 1.14
CA TYR A 22 6.69 -7.09 1.28
C TYR A 22 5.88 -8.20 0.60
N ILE A 23 5.07 -8.91 1.38
CA ILE A 23 4.05 -9.82 0.86
C ILE A 23 2.67 -9.19 1.07
N ILE A 24 2.03 -8.76 -0.02
CA ILE A 24 0.68 -8.17 0.01
C ILE A 24 -0.35 -9.23 -0.39
N ILE A 25 -1.26 -9.53 0.54
CA ILE A 25 -2.36 -10.47 0.31
C ILE A 25 -3.66 -9.69 0.16
N ALA A 26 -4.19 -9.65 -1.06
CA ALA A 26 -5.50 -9.08 -1.34
C ALA A 26 -6.60 -10.04 -0.86
N ARG A 27 -7.41 -9.62 0.12
CA ARG A 27 -8.60 -10.37 0.55
C ARG A 27 -9.74 -10.20 -0.46
N ASN A 28 -10.70 -11.13 -0.46
CA ASN A 28 -11.89 -11.11 -1.34
C ASN A 28 -12.54 -9.73 -1.55
N PRO A 29 -12.79 -8.89 -0.52
CA PRO A 29 -13.41 -7.57 -0.71
C PRO A 29 -12.58 -6.60 -1.57
N ALA A 30 -11.27 -6.80 -1.67
CA ALA A 30 -10.40 -5.94 -2.47
C ALA A 30 -10.50 -6.21 -3.99
N ALA A 31 -11.23 -7.25 -4.41
CA ALA A 31 -11.55 -7.50 -5.81
C ALA A 31 -12.48 -6.43 -6.41
N ASN A 32 -13.37 -5.86 -5.59
CA ASN A 32 -14.38 -4.88 -6.00
C ASN A 32 -13.98 -3.43 -5.69
N MET A 33 -12.80 -3.21 -5.08
CA MET A 33 -12.34 -1.87 -4.72
C MET A 33 -11.80 -1.12 -5.94
N SER A 34 -12.12 0.18 -5.99
CA SER A 34 -11.52 1.14 -6.93
C SER A 34 -10.06 1.43 -6.56
N PHE A 35 -9.32 2.02 -7.50
CA PHE A 35 -7.90 2.38 -7.28
C PHE A 35 -7.69 3.26 -6.03
N HIS A 36 -8.54 4.26 -5.81
CA HIS A 36 -8.44 5.17 -4.67
C HIS A 36 -8.70 4.45 -3.33
N GLU A 37 -9.64 3.51 -3.31
CA GLU A 37 -9.93 2.70 -2.13
C GLU A 37 -8.78 1.73 -1.82
N VAL A 38 -8.22 1.09 -2.85
CA VAL A 38 -7.03 0.24 -2.72
C VAL A 38 -5.85 1.05 -2.18
N LYS A 39 -5.60 2.25 -2.70
CA LYS A 39 -4.54 3.14 -2.21
C LYS A 39 -4.74 3.49 -0.73
N LYS A 40 -5.94 3.92 -0.35
CA LYS A 40 -6.26 4.28 1.05
C LYS A 40 -6.10 3.09 1.99
N SER A 41 -6.58 1.91 1.58
CA SER A 41 -6.44 0.67 2.34
C SER A 41 -4.96 0.27 2.49
N LEU A 42 -4.19 0.33 1.40
CA LEU A 42 -2.78 -0.03 1.40
C LEU A 42 -1.95 0.92 2.28
N THR A 43 -2.18 2.24 2.19
CA THR A 43 -1.54 3.21 3.08
C THR A 43 -1.89 2.94 4.55
N HIS A 44 -3.12 2.56 4.86
CA HIS A 44 -3.51 2.23 6.23
C HIS A 44 -2.77 0.99 6.75
N VAL A 45 -2.71 -0.09 5.98
CA VAL A 45 -1.99 -1.32 6.36
C VAL A 45 -0.48 -1.07 6.51
N LEU A 46 0.12 -0.30 5.60
CA LEU A 46 1.55 0.05 5.67
C LEU A 46 1.87 0.95 6.89
N LYS A 47 0.95 1.83 7.28
CA LYS A 47 1.08 2.60 8.54
C LYS A 47 1.02 1.69 9.77
N LEU A 48 0.10 0.72 9.79
CA LEU A 48 -0.01 -0.25 10.88
C LEU A 48 1.23 -1.13 10.99
N ALA A 49 1.79 -1.56 9.85
CA ALA A 49 3.05 -2.31 9.80
C ALA A 49 4.29 -1.46 10.14
N ARG A 50 4.13 -0.15 10.38
CA ARG A 50 5.22 0.80 10.72
C ARG A 50 6.33 0.89 9.68
N VAL A 51 6.03 0.52 8.44
CA VAL A 51 6.94 0.51 7.30
C VAL A 51 6.80 1.76 6.41
N LEU A 52 5.78 2.58 6.66
CA LEU A 52 5.64 3.88 6.02
C LEU A 52 6.40 4.92 6.85
N ARG A 53 7.41 5.56 6.26
CA ARG A 53 8.10 6.68 6.89
C ARG A 53 7.08 7.77 7.15
N LYS A 54 6.97 8.24 8.40
CA LYS A 54 6.17 9.43 8.70
C LYS A 54 6.79 10.58 7.91
N THR A 55 6.13 11.02 6.85
CA THR A 55 6.30 12.37 6.34
C THR A 55 5.90 13.28 7.48
N VAL A 56 6.90 13.74 8.25
CA VAL A 56 6.75 14.87 9.16
C VAL A 56 6.33 16.01 8.25
N LYS A 57 5.04 16.35 8.30
CA LYS A 57 4.54 17.63 7.80
C LYS A 57 4.85 18.69 8.83
#